data_AF-A0A1I3WDA9-F1
#
_entry.id   AF-A0A1I3WDA9-F1
#
_cell.length_a   1.000
_cell.length_b   1.000
_cell.length_c   1.000
_cell.angle_alpha   90.00
_cell.angle_beta   90.00
_cell.angle_gamma   90.00
#
_symmetry.space_group_name_H-M   'P 1'
#
loop_
_entity.id
_entity.type
_entity.pdbx_description
1 polymer ?
#
loop_
_entity_poly.entity_id
_entity_poly.type
_entity_poly.pdbx_seq_one_letter_code
_entity_poly.pdbx_strand_id
1 'polypeptide(L)'
;MPKIALNGLGRIGKLALRDLFDRGLGEHIVLLNDLAGDPEQHALLLEFDSVHGHWDGEISHDADSLTVNGTHMMLTRKAKIEDLPLSELGVDLVIDCTGYFKTKERIAPYYAAGVKKVVVSAPVKEEGALNLVYGVNSDLYDPATHDLVTAASCTTNCLAPVVKVIHEALGIKHGSITTIHDVTNTQTIVDRPAKDMRRARAASMNLIPTTTGSATAITLIYPELKGRLNGHAVRVPLLNASITDCVFEVERETTADEVNALFQAASEGDLDGILGYETRPLVSTDYVNDSRSSIVDAQSTMVINGTQVKIYAWYDNEWGYACRLADIARMVAGSM
;
A
#
# COMPACT_ATOMS: atom_id res chain seq x y z
N MET A 1 -3.77 -22.87 -10.19
CA MET A 1 -3.86 -21.64 -9.37
C MET A 1 -3.55 -22.00 -7.93
N PRO A 2 -2.69 -21.23 -7.25
CA PRO A 2 -2.22 -21.52 -5.89
C PRO A 2 -3.36 -21.42 -4.87
N LYS A 3 -3.30 -22.20 -3.79
CA LYS A 3 -4.17 -21.98 -2.62
C LYS A 3 -3.62 -20.84 -1.78
N ILE A 4 -4.48 -19.88 -1.42
CA ILE A 4 -4.08 -18.62 -0.78
C ILE A 4 -4.59 -18.56 0.65
N ALA A 5 -3.72 -18.12 1.57
CA ALA A 5 -4.13 -17.69 2.89
C ALA A 5 -3.94 -16.18 3.05
N LEU A 6 -4.85 -15.49 3.75
CA LEU A 6 -4.73 -14.08 4.10
C LEU A 6 -4.66 -13.94 5.63
N ASN A 7 -3.56 -13.38 6.12
CA ASN A 7 -3.32 -13.17 7.54
C ASN A 7 -3.40 -11.68 7.90
N GLY A 8 -4.36 -11.31 8.75
CA GLY A 8 -4.69 -9.95 9.16
C GLY A 8 -5.84 -9.37 8.33
N LEU A 9 -7.04 -9.32 8.91
CA LEU A 9 -8.25 -8.69 8.39
C LEU A 9 -8.48 -7.29 9.00
N GLY A 10 -7.40 -6.52 9.13
CA GLY A 10 -7.46 -5.09 9.43
C GLY A 10 -7.91 -4.25 8.24
N ARG A 11 -7.58 -2.96 8.23
CA ARG A 11 -7.92 -2.04 7.12
C ARG A 11 -7.45 -2.58 5.76
N ILE A 12 -6.15 -2.90 5.63
CA ILE A 12 -5.59 -3.35 4.36
C ILE A 12 -6.07 -4.75 3.98
N GLY A 13 -6.11 -5.69 4.93
CA GLY A 13 -6.51 -7.07 4.64
C GLY A 13 -7.93 -7.20 4.11
N LYS A 14 -8.89 -6.49 4.70
CA LYS A 14 -10.28 -6.47 4.21
C LYS A 14 -10.39 -5.89 2.81
N LEU A 15 -9.68 -4.79 2.53
CA LEU A 15 -9.73 -4.14 1.21
C LEU A 15 -9.00 -4.94 0.14
N ALA A 16 -7.90 -5.61 0.49
CA ALA A 16 -7.23 -6.54 -0.40
C ALA A 16 -8.12 -7.75 -0.69
N LEU A 17 -8.82 -8.30 0.33
CA LEU A 17 -9.80 -9.36 0.15
C LEU A 17 -10.91 -8.92 -0.83
N ARG A 18 -11.46 -7.72 -0.63
CA ARG A 18 -12.45 -7.12 -1.54
C ARG A 18 -11.94 -7.05 -2.98
N ASP A 19 -10.76 -6.48 -3.21
CA ASP A 19 -10.18 -6.38 -4.56
C ASP A 19 -9.91 -7.77 -5.19
N LEU A 20 -9.46 -8.76 -4.41
CA LEU A 20 -9.22 -10.12 -4.90
C LEU A 20 -10.53 -10.83 -5.30
N PHE A 21 -11.66 -10.53 -4.66
CA PHE A 21 -12.96 -11.03 -5.11
C PHE A 21 -13.48 -10.27 -6.34
N ASP A 22 -13.37 -8.94 -6.33
CA ASP A 22 -13.91 -8.10 -7.41
C ASP A 22 -13.09 -8.21 -8.71
N ARG A 23 -11.79 -8.48 -8.61
CA ARG A 23 -10.83 -8.45 -9.74
C ARG A 23 -10.00 -9.73 -9.90
N GLY A 24 -10.32 -10.78 -9.15
CA GLY A 24 -9.78 -12.13 -9.32
C GLY A 24 -8.79 -12.59 -8.24
N LEU A 25 -8.72 -13.92 -8.09
CA LEU A 25 -8.12 -14.73 -7.00
C LEU A 25 -8.99 -15.02 -5.78
N GLY A 26 -10.13 -14.35 -5.60
CA GLY A 26 -11.01 -14.56 -4.44
C GLY A 26 -11.40 -16.02 -4.23
N GLU A 27 -11.72 -16.74 -5.31
CA GLU A 27 -12.07 -18.17 -5.32
C GLU A 27 -10.93 -19.12 -4.89
N HIS A 28 -9.69 -18.63 -4.79
CA HIS A 28 -8.52 -19.40 -4.38
C HIS A 28 -8.12 -19.16 -2.93
N ILE A 29 -8.80 -18.25 -2.24
CA ILE A 29 -8.57 -18.00 -0.82
C ILE A 29 -9.25 -19.12 -0.04
N VAL A 30 -8.47 -19.84 0.76
CA VAL A 30 -8.94 -20.99 1.54
C VAL A 30 -8.85 -20.78 3.04
N LEU A 31 -8.03 -19.82 3.47
CA LEU A 31 -7.78 -19.53 4.88
C LEU A 31 -7.69 -18.02 5.10
N LEU A 32 -8.41 -17.56 6.11
CA LEU A 32 -8.30 -16.25 6.70
C LEU A 32 -7.81 -16.42 8.14
N ASN A 33 -6.98 -15.50 8.62
CA ASN A 33 -6.61 -15.44 10.03
C ASN A 33 -6.63 -14.00 10.53
N ASP A 34 -7.24 -13.74 11.68
CA ASP A 34 -7.09 -12.48 12.40
C ASP A 34 -7.17 -12.74 13.92
N LEU A 35 -6.48 -11.96 14.74
CA LEU A 35 -6.53 -12.15 16.20
C LEU A 35 -7.78 -11.57 16.83
N ALA A 36 -8.39 -10.59 16.17
CA ALA A 36 -9.52 -9.83 16.66
C ALA A 36 -10.70 -9.99 15.70
N GLY A 37 -11.80 -10.51 16.22
CA GLY A 37 -13.02 -10.74 15.44
C GLY A 37 -13.40 -12.22 15.36
N ASP A 38 -14.69 -12.53 15.45
CA ASP A 38 -15.24 -13.81 15.00
C ASP A 38 -15.77 -13.70 13.55
N PRO A 39 -16.20 -14.80 12.92
CA PRO A 39 -16.75 -14.75 11.57
C PRO A 39 -17.93 -13.78 11.42
N GLU A 40 -18.84 -13.69 12.40
CA GLU A 40 -19.98 -12.77 12.37
C GLU A 40 -19.51 -11.30 12.30
N GLN A 41 -18.57 -10.93 13.16
CA GLN A 41 -17.99 -9.59 13.20
C GLN A 41 -17.27 -9.25 11.90
N HIS A 42 -16.51 -10.18 11.33
CA HIS A 42 -15.82 -9.92 10.06
C HIS A 42 -16.78 -9.84 8.88
N ALA A 43 -17.84 -10.66 8.82
CA ALA A 43 -18.86 -10.56 7.78
C ALA A 43 -19.48 -9.15 7.77
N LEU A 44 -19.92 -8.67 8.93
CA LEU A 44 -20.48 -7.32 9.08
C LEU A 44 -19.48 -6.22 8.66
N LEU A 45 -18.23 -6.33 9.10
CA LEU A 45 -17.19 -5.32 8.83
C LEU A 45 -16.59 -5.41 7.43
N LEU A 46 -16.84 -6.48 6.68
CA LEU A 46 -16.56 -6.58 5.25
C LEU A 46 -17.68 -5.94 4.42
N GLU A 47 -18.93 -6.16 4.82
CA GLU A 47 -20.11 -5.59 4.16
C GLU A 47 -20.22 -4.08 4.36
N PHE A 48 -19.98 -3.57 5.58
CA PHE A 48 -20.13 -2.16 5.93
C PHE A 48 -18.80 -1.51 6.34
N ASP A 49 -18.32 -0.56 5.54
CA ASP A 49 -17.12 0.23 5.81
C ASP A 49 -17.41 1.73 5.87
N SER A 50 -16.97 2.42 6.94
CA SER A 50 -17.22 3.86 7.11
C SER A 50 -16.55 4.75 6.07
N VAL A 51 -15.49 4.30 5.42
CA VAL A 51 -14.77 5.05 4.36
C VAL A 51 -15.20 4.56 2.99
N HIS A 52 -15.18 3.25 2.78
CA HIS A 52 -15.36 2.65 1.45
C HIS A 52 -16.81 2.26 1.13
N GLY A 53 -17.73 2.53 2.06
CA GLY A 53 -19.16 2.27 1.91
C GLY A 53 -19.51 0.79 2.01
N HIS A 54 -20.62 0.43 1.37
CA HIS A 54 -21.10 -0.93 1.28
C HIS A 54 -20.31 -1.73 0.24
N TRP A 55 -19.98 -2.98 0.54
CA TRP A 55 -19.46 -3.92 -0.47
C TRP A 55 -20.59 -4.83 -0.96
N ASP A 56 -20.93 -4.72 -2.25
CA ASP A 56 -22.04 -5.44 -2.89
C ASP A 56 -21.76 -6.94 -3.14
N GLY A 57 -21.02 -7.61 -2.26
CA GLY A 57 -20.78 -9.06 -2.30
C GLY A 57 -21.84 -9.83 -1.50
N GLU A 58 -22.10 -11.09 -1.87
CA GLU A 58 -22.88 -11.99 -1.02
C GLU A 58 -21.99 -12.51 0.09
N ILE A 59 -22.10 -11.90 1.28
CA ILE A 59 -21.26 -12.21 2.44
C ILE A 59 -22.11 -12.92 3.49
N SER A 60 -21.66 -14.11 3.90
CA SER A 60 -22.25 -14.86 5.00
C SER A 60 -21.18 -15.50 5.87
N HIS A 61 -21.56 -16.05 7.01
CA HIS A 61 -20.64 -16.72 7.91
C HIS A 61 -21.31 -17.94 8.57
N ASP A 62 -20.47 -18.84 9.08
CA ASP A 62 -20.88 -19.86 10.05
C ASP A 62 -20.02 -19.75 11.32
N ALA A 63 -19.82 -20.84 12.05
CA ALA A 63 -19.07 -20.84 13.30
C ALA A 63 -17.55 -20.67 13.12
N ASP A 64 -17.00 -21.07 11.97
CA ASP A 64 -15.56 -21.17 11.74
C ASP A 64 -15.13 -20.66 10.35
N SER A 65 -16.01 -20.01 9.60
CA SER A 65 -15.72 -19.52 8.25
C SER A 65 -16.45 -18.26 7.85
N LEU A 66 -15.90 -17.61 6.81
CA LEU A 66 -16.58 -16.60 6.01
C LEU A 66 -16.87 -17.18 4.63
N THR A 67 -18.02 -16.86 4.06
CA THR A 67 -18.34 -17.15 2.67
C THR A 67 -18.58 -15.85 1.93
N VAL A 68 -17.89 -15.66 0.81
CA VAL A 68 -18.06 -14.50 -0.07
C VAL A 68 -18.30 -14.99 -1.48
N ASN A 69 -19.41 -14.58 -2.11
CA ASN A 69 -19.78 -14.96 -3.47
C ASN A 69 -19.70 -16.49 -3.69
N GLY A 70 -20.15 -17.27 -2.69
CA GLY A 70 -20.12 -18.74 -2.70
C GLY A 70 -18.76 -19.39 -2.38
N THR A 71 -17.69 -18.62 -2.19
CA THR A 71 -16.37 -19.14 -1.78
C THR A 71 -16.27 -19.21 -0.26
N HIS A 72 -16.23 -20.44 0.27
CA HIS A 72 -16.06 -20.73 1.70
C HIS A 72 -14.59 -20.65 2.10
N MET A 73 -14.29 -19.84 3.12
CA MET A 73 -12.95 -19.58 3.63
C MET A 73 -12.92 -19.84 5.13
N MET A 74 -12.09 -20.79 5.57
CA MET A 74 -11.88 -21.02 7.01
C MET A 74 -11.33 -19.75 7.66
N LEU A 75 -11.87 -19.35 8.81
CA LEU A 75 -11.37 -18.23 9.60
C LEU A 75 -10.79 -18.73 10.92
N THR A 76 -9.50 -18.47 11.14
CA THR A 76 -8.82 -18.80 12.39
C THR A 76 -8.44 -17.56 13.20
N ARG A 77 -8.15 -17.76 14.49
CA ARG A 77 -7.65 -16.73 15.40
C ARG A 77 -6.36 -17.16 16.09
N LYS A 78 -5.29 -17.31 15.31
CA LYS A 78 -4.01 -17.83 15.79
C LYS A 78 -2.94 -16.74 15.81
N ALA A 79 -2.29 -16.60 16.96
CA ALA A 79 -1.20 -15.64 17.17
C ALA A 79 0.13 -16.07 16.55
N LYS A 80 0.35 -17.38 16.44
CA LYS A 80 1.56 -17.98 15.88
C LYS A 80 1.24 -18.58 14.53
N ILE A 81 2.19 -18.46 13.59
CA ILE A 81 2.05 -19.02 12.24
C ILE A 81 2.03 -20.55 12.30
N GLU A 82 2.78 -21.11 13.24
CA GLU A 82 2.88 -22.55 13.49
C GLU A 82 1.57 -23.19 13.93
N ASP A 83 0.64 -22.39 14.46
CA ASP A 83 -0.69 -22.85 14.87
C ASP A 83 -1.71 -22.77 13.72
N LEU A 84 -1.33 -22.23 12.56
CA LEU A 84 -2.17 -22.14 11.37
C LEU A 84 -2.17 -23.47 10.60
N PRO A 85 -3.31 -23.92 10.07
CA PRO A 85 -3.41 -25.18 9.32
C PRO A 85 -2.87 -25.06 7.88
N LEU A 86 -1.77 -24.34 7.66
CA LEU A 86 -1.24 -24.03 6.32
C LEU A 86 -0.86 -25.29 5.54
N SER A 87 -0.13 -26.21 6.19
CA SER A 87 0.30 -27.48 5.59
C SER A 87 -0.90 -28.39 5.31
N GLU A 88 -1.84 -28.47 6.26
CA GLU A 88 -3.05 -29.28 6.15
C GLU A 88 -3.95 -28.81 4.99
N LEU A 89 -4.07 -27.50 4.80
CA LEU A 89 -4.84 -26.91 3.71
C LEU A 89 -4.08 -26.88 2.38
N GLY A 90 -2.76 -27.13 2.40
CA GLY A 90 -1.89 -27.07 1.23
C GLY A 90 -1.74 -25.65 0.67
N VAL A 91 -1.58 -24.66 1.54
CA VAL A 91 -1.43 -23.25 1.16
C VAL A 91 -0.10 -23.03 0.43
N ASP A 92 -0.17 -22.48 -0.77
CA ASP A 92 1.00 -22.17 -1.60
C ASP A 92 1.47 -20.71 -1.42
N LEU A 93 0.53 -19.78 -1.25
CA LEU A 93 0.77 -18.33 -1.18
C LEU A 93 0.15 -17.71 0.08
N VAL A 94 0.91 -16.87 0.77
CA VAL A 94 0.42 -16.09 1.91
C VAL A 94 0.39 -14.58 1.63
N ILE A 95 -0.82 -14.05 1.85
CA ILE A 95 -1.34 -12.70 2.13
C ILE A 95 -1.02 -12.05 3.48
N ASP A 96 0.20 -11.60 3.83
CA ASP A 96 0.43 -11.06 5.19
C ASP A 96 0.14 -9.55 5.31
N CYS A 97 -0.99 -9.25 5.95
CA CYS A 97 -1.52 -7.92 6.23
C CYS A 97 -1.46 -7.53 7.72
N THR A 98 -0.74 -8.29 8.55
CA THR A 98 -0.72 -8.10 10.01
C THR A 98 0.09 -6.88 10.46
N GLY A 99 1.07 -6.47 9.65
CA GLY A 99 2.08 -5.48 10.01
C GLY A 99 3.05 -5.91 11.11
N TYR A 100 3.01 -7.18 11.55
CA TYR A 100 3.85 -7.74 12.62
C TYR A 100 5.02 -8.58 12.08
N PHE A 101 4.77 -9.42 11.08
CA PHE A 101 5.76 -10.33 10.48
C PHE A 101 6.59 -9.59 9.41
N LYS A 102 7.52 -8.74 9.85
CA LYS A 102 8.32 -7.84 8.98
C LYS A 102 9.82 -8.13 8.99
N THR A 103 10.20 -9.35 9.35
CA THR A 103 11.59 -9.85 9.34
C THR A 103 11.58 -11.27 8.81
N LYS A 104 12.67 -11.72 8.18
CA LYS A 104 12.78 -13.09 7.66
C LYS A 104 12.57 -14.13 8.74
N GLU A 105 13.15 -13.92 9.91
CA GLU A 105 13.01 -14.83 11.06
C GLU A 105 11.53 -15.03 11.42
N ARG A 106 10.75 -13.94 11.43
CA ARG A 106 9.31 -13.99 11.74
C ARG A 106 8.46 -14.59 10.63
N ILE A 107 8.92 -14.51 9.38
CA ILE A 107 8.23 -15.04 8.20
C ILE A 107 8.61 -16.51 7.96
N ALA A 108 9.79 -16.95 8.41
CA ALA A 108 10.32 -18.30 8.23
C ALA A 108 9.33 -19.44 8.57
N PRO A 109 8.47 -19.32 9.61
CA PRO A 109 7.45 -20.33 9.89
C PRO A 109 6.45 -20.59 8.75
N TYR A 110 6.17 -19.60 7.88
CA TYR A 110 5.32 -19.83 6.71
C TYR A 110 5.97 -20.87 5.77
N TYR A 111 7.25 -20.68 5.46
CA TYR A 111 7.99 -21.61 4.59
C TYR A 111 8.16 -22.98 5.25
N ALA A 112 8.37 -23.02 6.57
CA ALA A 112 8.44 -24.28 7.32
C ALA A 112 7.13 -25.08 7.25
N ALA A 113 5.99 -24.41 7.08
CA ALA A 113 4.68 -25.03 6.89
C ALA A 113 4.39 -25.44 5.43
N GLY A 114 5.33 -25.23 4.49
CA GLY A 114 5.21 -25.61 3.08
C GLY A 114 4.70 -24.52 2.14
N VAL A 115 4.47 -23.29 2.66
CA VAL A 115 4.15 -22.13 1.81
C VAL A 115 5.33 -21.84 0.88
N LYS A 116 5.04 -21.60 -0.40
CA LYS A 116 6.08 -21.33 -1.42
C LYS A 116 6.42 -19.86 -1.50
N LYS A 117 5.41 -18.98 -1.45
CA LYS A 117 5.57 -17.54 -1.63
C LYS A 117 4.84 -16.75 -0.54
N VAL A 118 5.42 -15.63 -0.12
CA VAL A 118 4.81 -14.71 0.85
C VAL A 118 4.82 -13.29 0.29
N VAL A 119 3.65 -12.66 0.28
CA VAL A 119 3.45 -11.24 -0.06
C VAL A 119 3.11 -10.48 1.22
N VAL A 120 3.89 -9.46 1.57
CA VAL A 120 3.71 -8.68 2.81
C VAL A 120 3.24 -7.26 2.52
N SER A 121 2.22 -6.80 3.24
CA SER A 121 1.64 -5.45 3.16
C SER A 121 2.48 -4.36 3.88
N ALA A 122 3.79 -4.55 3.98
CA ALA A 122 4.71 -3.61 4.60
C ALA A 122 6.15 -3.88 4.15
N PRO A 123 7.03 -2.86 4.14
CA PRO A 123 8.42 -3.07 3.77
C PRO A 123 9.14 -4.03 4.72
N VAL A 124 9.91 -4.95 4.14
CA VAL A 124 10.85 -5.83 4.85
C VAL A 124 12.26 -5.38 4.48
N LYS A 125 13.03 -4.95 5.49
CA LYS A 125 14.35 -4.31 5.30
C LYS A 125 15.49 -5.30 5.47
N GLU A 126 15.37 -6.46 4.84
CA GLU A 126 16.36 -7.53 4.89
C GLU A 126 16.62 -8.03 3.46
N GLU A 127 17.87 -8.41 3.18
CA GLU A 127 18.30 -8.94 1.88
C GLU A 127 17.38 -10.06 1.42
N GLY A 128 17.06 -10.20 0.13
CA GLY A 128 16.18 -11.27 -0.37
C GLY A 128 14.67 -11.05 -0.17
N ALA A 129 14.26 -9.94 0.45
CA ALA A 129 12.90 -9.43 0.31
C ALA A 129 12.84 -8.41 -0.83
N LEU A 130 12.03 -8.67 -1.85
CA LEU A 130 11.81 -7.70 -2.93
C LEU A 130 10.75 -6.69 -2.50
N ASN A 131 11.16 -5.45 -2.26
CA ASN A 131 10.22 -4.35 -1.98
C ASN A 131 9.77 -3.75 -3.31
N LEU A 132 8.52 -4.01 -3.67
CA LEU A 132 7.99 -3.72 -4.99
C LEU A 132 6.98 -2.58 -4.94
N VAL A 133 7.07 -1.70 -5.92
CA VAL A 133 6.05 -0.73 -6.29
C VAL A 133 5.55 -1.12 -7.67
N TYR A 134 4.32 -1.62 -7.69
CA TYR A 134 3.75 -2.17 -8.91
C TYR A 134 3.61 -1.09 -9.99
N GLY A 135 4.04 -1.40 -11.22
CA GLY A 135 4.12 -0.47 -12.34
C GLY A 135 5.38 0.40 -12.39
N VAL A 136 6.20 0.42 -11.33
CA VAL A 136 7.46 1.20 -11.32
C VAL A 136 8.69 0.30 -11.42
N ASN A 137 8.76 -0.76 -10.61
CA ASN A 137 9.87 -1.71 -10.60
C ASN A 137 9.40 -3.17 -10.59
N SER A 138 8.22 -3.42 -11.16
CA SER A 138 7.62 -4.76 -11.26
C SER A 138 8.48 -5.73 -12.06
N ASP A 139 9.25 -5.22 -13.02
CA ASP A 139 10.18 -5.96 -13.86
C ASP A 139 11.33 -6.61 -13.07
N LEU A 140 11.62 -6.14 -11.85
CA LEU A 140 12.60 -6.76 -10.96
C LEU A 140 12.13 -8.10 -10.36
N TYR A 141 10.83 -8.42 -10.46
CA TYR A 141 10.31 -9.67 -9.93
C TYR A 141 10.72 -10.87 -10.77
N ASP A 142 11.68 -11.62 -10.24
CA ASP A 142 12.04 -12.97 -10.70
C ASP A 142 11.38 -14.05 -9.82
N PRO A 143 10.44 -14.86 -10.35
CA PRO A 143 9.77 -15.91 -9.61
C PRO A 143 10.70 -17.06 -9.18
N ALA A 144 11.88 -17.22 -9.80
CA ALA A 144 12.83 -18.27 -9.43
C ALA A 144 13.59 -17.94 -8.13
N THR A 145 13.71 -16.67 -7.78
CA THR A 145 14.55 -16.20 -6.66
C THR A 145 13.79 -15.43 -5.59
N HIS A 146 12.65 -14.81 -5.94
CA HIS A 146 11.87 -14.01 -5.00
C HIS A 146 10.72 -14.81 -4.40
N ASP A 147 10.98 -15.41 -3.24
CA ASP A 147 9.95 -16.06 -2.41
C ASP A 147 9.22 -15.08 -1.50
N LEU A 148 9.90 -13.99 -1.10
CA LEU A 148 9.37 -12.93 -0.27
C LEU A 148 9.27 -11.63 -1.05
N VAL A 149 8.04 -11.18 -1.30
CA VAL A 149 7.74 -9.91 -1.98
C VAL A 149 6.95 -9.00 -1.04
N THR A 150 7.14 -7.69 -1.13
CA THR A 150 6.36 -6.72 -0.35
C THR A 150 5.75 -5.67 -1.26
N ALA A 151 4.62 -5.12 -0.84
CA ALA A 151 3.96 -4.00 -1.53
C ALA A 151 4.51 -2.63 -1.09
N ALA A 152 5.71 -2.55 -0.53
CA ALA A 152 6.27 -1.34 0.07
C ALA A 152 5.28 -0.66 1.04
N SER A 153 5.17 0.67 1.04
CA SER A 153 4.18 1.44 1.81
C SER A 153 3.26 2.25 0.89
N CYS A 154 2.11 2.70 1.38
CA CYS A 154 1.21 3.59 0.64
C CYS A 154 1.89 4.87 0.14
N THR A 155 2.65 5.55 1.02
CA THR A 155 3.40 6.75 0.61
C THR A 155 4.50 6.43 -0.41
N THR A 156 5.18 5.27 -0.33
CA THR A 156 6.14 4.87 -1.38
C THR A 156 5.45 4.62 -2.71
N ASN A 157 4.28 3.98 -2.72
CA ASN A 157 3.48 3.76 -3.93
C ASN A 157 2.98 5.10 -4.54
N CYS A 158 2.68 6.10 -3.72
CA CYS A 158 2.36 7.45 -4.19
C CYS A 158 3.59 8.18 -4.77
N LEU A 159 4.72 8.11 -4.08
CA LEU A 159 5.93 8.88 -4.40
C LEU A 159 6.71 8.31 -5.59
N ALA A 160 6.80 6.98 -5.71
CA ALA A 160 7.65 6.35 -6.71
C ALA A 160 7.25 6.65 -8.17
N PRO A 161 5.97 6.66 -8.57
CA PRO A 161 5.54 7.13 -9.89
C PRO A 161 5.94 8.59 -10.15
N VAL A 162 5.82 9.46 -9.13
CA VAL A 162 6.22 10.88 -9.24
C VAL A 162 7.73 11.01 -9.46
N VAL A 163 8.52 10.27 -8.68
CA VAL A 163 9.98 10.23 -8.81
C VAL A 163 10.38 9.68 -10.18
N LYS A 164 9.74 8.61 -10.66
CA LYS A 164 10.00 8.02 -11.98
C LYS A 164 9.93 9.07 -13.08
N VAL A 165 8.78 9.76 -13.18
CA VAL A 165 8.54 10.78 -14.22
C VAL A 165 9.58 11.91 -14.14
N ILE A 166 9.77 12.49 -12.95
CA ILE A 166 10.67 13.66 -12.80
C ILE A 166 12.13 13.25 -12.96
N HIS A 167 12.55 12.13 -12.39
CA HIS A 167 13.94 11.71 -12.44
C HIS A 167 14.37 11.34 -13.86
N GLU A 168 13.54 10.57 -14.57
CA GLU A 168 13.88 10.11 -15.92
C GLU A 168 13.82 11.24 -16.95
N ALA A 169 12.92 12.23 -16.79
CA ALA A 169 12.77 13.32 -17.75
C ALA A 169 13.63 14.58 -17.45
N LEU A 170 13.80 14.92 -16.17
CA LEU A 170 14.43 16.17 -15.73
C LEU A 170 15.69 15.98 -14.88
N GLY A 171 15.92 14.77 -14.35
CA GLY A 171 16.95 14.49 -13.37
C GLY A 171 16.65 15.12 -12.01
N ILE A 172 16.97 14.43 -10.92
CA ILE A 172 16.79 14.95 -9.55
C ILE A 172 18.16 15.14 -8.90
N LYS A 173 18.49 16.37 -8.53
CA LYS A 173 19.68 16.71 -7.72
C LYS A 173 19.45 16.33 -6.27
N HIS A 174 18.36 16.81 -5.68
CA HIS A 174 17.91 16.49 -4.32
C HIS A 174 16.47 16.93 -4.12
N GLY A 175 15.83 16.49 -3.04
CA GLY A 175 14.46 16.86 -2.75
C GLY A 175 14.04 16.58 -1.32
N SER A 176 12.94 17.24 -0.95
CA SER A 176 12.28 17.08 0.34
C SER A 176 10.82 16.69 0.10
N ILE A 177 10.34 15.71 0.87
CA ILE A 177 8.98 15.22 0.77
C ILE A 177 8.25 15.43 2.10
N THR A 178 7.03 15.95 2.05
CA THR A 178 6.13 15.97 3.20
C THR A 178 4.82 15.32 2.82
N THR A 179 4.44 14.23 3.47
CA THR A 179 3.09 13.69 3.29
C THR A 179 2.16 14.17 4.40
N ILE A 180 1.05 14.76 3.99
CA ILE A 180 -0.10 15.04 4.86
C ILE A 180 -0.95 13.77 4.80
N HIS A 181 -0.88 12.98 5.88
CA HIS A 181 -1.31 11.60 5.84
C HIS A 181 -2.45 11.36 6.83
N ASP A 182 -3.47 10.66 6.37
CA ASP A 182 -4.63 10.28 7.17
C ASP A 182 -4.28 9.44 8.41
N VAL A 183 -5.24 9.41 9.34
CA VAL A 183 -5.15 8.62 10.56
C VAL A 183 -5.04 7.14 10.23
N THR A 184 -4.24 6.41 11.00
CA THR A 184 -4.14 4.94 10.90
C THR A 184 -4.42 4.29 12.25
N ASN A 185 -4.68 2.98 12.25
CA ASN A 185 -4.88 2.18 13.47
C ASN A 185 -3.69 2.19 14.45
N THR A 186 -2.54 2.73 14.04
CA THR A 186 -1.38 2.91 14.94
C THR A 186 -1.48 4.15 15.84
N GLN A 187 -2.44 5.04 15.58
CA GLN A 187 -2.71 6.22 16.40
C GLN A 187 -3.78 5.93 17.47
N THR A 188 -4.04 6.90 18.33
CA THR A 188 -4.97 6.75 19.46
C THR A 188 -6.13 7.72 19.37
N ILE A 189 -7.30 7.31 19.86
CA ILE A 189 -8.50 8.17 19.92
C ILE A 189 -8.29 9.26 20.97
N VAL A 190 -7.76 8.89 22.13
CA VAL A 190 -7.45 9.78 23.26
C VAL A 190 -6.01 9.63 23.70
N ASP A 191 -5.47 10.65 24.36
CA ASP A 191 -4.08 10.69 24.80
C ASP A 191 -3.73 9.43 25.65
N ARG A 192 -2.68 8.69 25.26
CA ARG A 192 -2.19 7.52 25.99
C ARG A 192 -0.68 7.33 25.83
N PRO A 193 0.04 6.77 26.81
CA PRO A 193 1.46 6.48 26.66
C PRO A 193 1.79 5.60 25.44
N ALA A 194 2.83 5.97 24.69
CA ALA A 194 3.35 5.22 23.54
C ALA A 194 4.84 5.53 23.33
N LYS A 195 5.54 4.68 22.57
CA LYS A 195 6.96 4.90 22.21
C LYS A 195 7.16 6.21 21.42
N ASP A 196 6.25 6.50 20.50
CA ASP A 196 6.19 7.79 19.81
C ASP A 196 5.22 8.71 20.57
N MET A 197 5.77 9.63 21.37
CA MET A 197 5.00 10.56 22.19
C MET A 197 4.16 11.56 21.40
N ARG A 198 4.42 11.73 20.09
CA ARG A 198 3.54 12.54 19.23
C ARG A 198 2.31 11.74 18.81
N ARG A 199 2.49 10.46 18.45
CA ARG A 199 1.38 9.54 18.13
C ARG A 199 0.58 9.09 19.36
N ALA A 200 1.08 9.38 20.56
CA ALA A 200 0.38 9.24 21.83
C ALA A 200 -0.78 10.24 22.00
N ARG A 201 -0.91 11.26 21.15
CA ARG A 201 -1.93 12.30 21.25
C ARG A 201 -3.18 11.97 20.43
N ALA A 202 -4.35 12.46 20.87
CA ALA A 202 -5.65 12.24 20.22
C ALA A 202 -5.61 12.57 18.72
N ALA A 203 -5.85 11.56 17.88
CA ALA A 203 -5.66 11.64 16.44
C ALA A 203 -6.64 12.60 15.74
N SER A 204 -7.86 12.74 16.28
CA SER A 204 -8.92 13.58 15.71
C SER A 204 -8.74 15.08 15.99
N MET A 205 -7.74 15.46 16.80
CA MET A 205 -7.58 16.83 17.32
C MET A 205 -6.21 17.44 17.03
N ASN A 206 -5.31 16.73 16.33
CA ASN A 206 -3.93 17.15 16.19
C ASN A 206 -3.41 16.98 14.76
N LEU A 207 -2.51 17.89 14.37
CA LEU A 207 -1.54 17.68 13.30
C LEU A 207 -0.28 17.07 13.93
N ILE A 208 0.09 15.84 13.55
CA ILE A 208 1.10 15.06 14.27
C ILE A 208 2.32 14.80 13.38
N PRO A 209 3.43 15.56 13.52
CA PRO A 209 4.63 15.32 12.74
C PRO A 209 5.31 14.01 13.15
N THR A 210 5.68 13.19 12.18
CA THR A 210 6.32 11.89 12.37
C THR A 210 7.33 11.60 11.26
N THR A 211 8.24 10.66 11.50
CA THR A 211 9.19 10.22 10.48
C THR A 211 8.52 9.30 9.47
N THR A 212 9.03 9.28 8.24
CA THR A 212 8.60 8.36 7.19
C THR A 212 9.82 7.70 6.55
N GLY A 213 9.70 6.42 6.22
CA GLY A 213 10.76 5.67 5.54
C GLY A 213 10.66 5.71 4.02
N SER A 214 9.68 6.44 3.47
CA SER A 214 9.30 6.32 2.06
C SER A 214 10.37 6.87 1.12
N ALA A 215 11.02 7.99 1.48
CA ALA A 215 12.17 8.51 0.72
C ALA A 215 13.34 7.51 0.71
N THR A 216 13.58 6.79 1.81
CA THR A 216 14.58 5.71 1.83
C THR A 216 14.18 4.53 0.93
N ALA A 217 12.89 4.20 0.84
CA ALA A 217 12.41 3.13 -0.02
C ALA A 217 12.59 3.45 -1.51
N ILE A 218 12.48 4.74 -1.90
CA ILE A 218 12.82 5.18 -3.27
C ILE A 218 14.25 4.81 -3.63
N THR A 219 15.20 4.88 -2.70
CA THR A 219 16.62 4.54 -2.97
C THR A 219 16.86 3.05 -3.23
N LEU A 220 15.88 2.18 -2.93
CA LEU A 220 15.93 0.76 -3.34
C LEU A 220 15.57 0.58 -4.81
N ILE A 221 14.80 1.52 -5.36
CA ILE A 221 14.36 1.55 -6.77
C ILE A 221 15.36 2.34 -7.62
N TYR A 222 15.80 3.49 -7.10
CA TYR A 222 16.73 4.43 -7.75
C TYR A 222 17.97 4.62 -6.85
N PRO A 223 18.95 3.69 -6.87
CA PRO A 223 20.12 3.73 -5.98
C PRO A 223 20.94 5.01 -6.08
N GLU A 224 20.99 5.64 -7.25
CA GLU A 224 21.64 6.92 -7.51
C GLU A 224 21.02 8.10 -6.74
N LEU A 225 19.78 7.95 -6.26
CA LEU A 225 19.11 8.92 -5.40
C LEU A 225 19.42 8.76 -3.90
N LYS A 226 20.31 7.82 -3.54
CA LYS A 226 20.72 7.61 -2.15
C LYS A 226 21.32 8.88 -1.54
N GLY A 227 20.71 9.33 -0.44
CA GLY A 227 21.11 10.56 0.27
C GLY A 227 20.61 11.85 -0.37
N ARG A 228 19.95 11.79 -1.53
CA ARG A 228 19.39 12.97 -2.24
C ARG A 228 17.96 13.29 -1.83
N LEU A 229 17.19 12.30 -1.38
CA LEU A 229 15.80 12.45 -0.97
C LEU A 229 15.63 12.17 0.52
N ASN A 230 14.85 13.02 1.18
CA ASN A 230 14.41 12.80 2.55
C ASN A 230 13.00 13.37 2.76
N GLY A 231 12.33 13.00 3.84
CA GLY A 231 10.99 13.51 4.09
C GLY A 231 10.42 13.15 5.45
N HIS A 232 9.31 13.79 5.77
CA HIS A 232 8.54 13.56 6.99
C HIS A 232 7.05 13.39 6.64
N ALA A 233 6.26 13.06 7.63
CA ALA A 233 4.81 13.03 7.51
C ALA A 233 4.18 13.89 8.58
N VAL A 234 3.01 14.44 8.30
CA VAL A 234 2.12 15.05 9.29
C VAL A 234 0.83 14.27 9.27
N ARG A 235 0.49 13.60 10.38
CA ARG A 235 -0.82 12.95 10.49
C ARG A 235 -1.90 13.99 10.69
N VAL A 236 -3.00 13.85 9.97
CA VAL A 236 -4.15 14.77 10.03
C VAL A 236 -5.42 14.04 10.44
N PRO A 237 -6.42 14.74 11.03
CA PRO A 237 -7.67 14.12 11.51
C PRO A 237 -8.65 13.83 10.36
N LEU A 238 -8.17 13.16 9.32
CA LEU A 238 -8.93 12.71 8.16
C LEU A 238 -8.73 11.20 7.97
N LEU A 239 -9.66 10.58 7.24
CA LEU A 239 -9.64 9.15 6.92
C LEU A 239 -9.48 8.88 5.42
N ASN A 240 -9.66 9.90 4.58
CA ASN A 240 -9.42 9.85 3.15
C ASN A 240 -9.31 11.26 2.52
N ALA A 241 -8.54 11.48 1.46
CA ALA A 241 -7.33 10.78 1.03
C ALA A 241 -6.09 11.57 1.49
N SER A 242 -4.95 10.88 1.60
CA SER A 242 -3.68 11.50 1.91
C SER A 242 -3.12 12.25 0.69
N ILE A 243 -2.23 13.20 0.94
CA ILE A 243 -1.53 13.95 -0.12
C ILE A 243 -0.03 14.03 0.18
N THR A 244 0.79 13.94 -0.87
CA THR A 244 2.24 14.08 -0.79
C THR A 244 2.68 15.37 -1.45
N ASP A 245 3.39 16.21 -0.70
CA ASP A 245 4.16 17.36 -1.17
C ASP A 245 5.55 16.89 -1.59
N CYS A 246 5.84 16.99 -2.88
CA CYS A 246 7.12 16.60 -3.48
C CYS A 246 7.85 17.85 -3.97
N VAL A 247 8.94 18.23 -3.31
CA VAL A 247 9.80 19.35 -3.73
C VAL A 247 11.13 18.82 -4.21
N PHE A 248 11.47 19.04 -5.48
CA PHE A 248 12.71 18.60 -6.11
C PHE A 248 13.47 19.78 -6.68
N GLU A 249 14.79 19.74 -6.52
CA GLU A 249 15.71 20.49 -7.39
C GLU A 249 16.07 19.59 -8.58
N VAL A 250 15.80 20.05 -9.79
CA VAL A 250 16.07 19.31 -11.03
C VAL A 250 17.38 19.72 -11.72
N GLU A 251 17.88 18.90 -12.63
CA GLU A 251 19.19 19.11 -13.26
C GLU A 251 19.20 20.30 -14.24
N ARG A 252 18.08 20.54 -14.92
CA ARG A 252 17.92 21.60 -15.94
C ARG A 252 16.68 22.47 -15.68
N GLU A 253 16.67 23.65 -16.28
CA GLU A 253 15.49 24.53 -16.26
C GLU A 253 14.27 23.84 -16.90
N THR A 254 13.10 24.13 -16.32
CA THR A 254 11.79 23.62 -16.75
C THR A 254 10.68 24.64 -16.44
N THR A 255 9.44 24.29 -16.77
CA THR A 255 8.24 25.09 -16.51
C THR A 255 7.13 24.21 -15.96
N ALA A 256 6.13 24.81 -15.31
CA ALA A 256 4.98 24.07 -14.81
C ALA A 256 4.24 23.33 -15.95
N ASP A 257 4.14 23.95 -17.13
CA ASP A 257 3.51 23.35 -18.31
C ASP A 257 4.27 22.11 -18.80
N GLU A 258 5.61 22.16 -18.85
CA GLU A 258 6.43 21.00 -19.20
C GLU A 258 6.27 19.88 -18.18
N VAL A 259 6.36 20.20 -16.88
CA VAL A 259 6.19 19.21 -15.79
C VAL A 259 4.81 18.54 -15.88
N ASN A 260 3.76 19.33 -16.09
CA ASN A 260 2.39 18.83 -16.23
C ASN A 260 2.23 17.95 -17.48
N ALA A 261 2.80 18.33 -18.62
CA ALA A 261 2.77 17.53 -19.84
C ALA A 261 3.47 16.17 -19.66
N LEU A 262 4.58 16.13 -18.90
CA LEU A 262 5.27 14.88 -18.57
C LEU A 262 4.38 13.95 -17.73
N PHE A 263 3.70 14.48 -16.72
CA PHE A 263 2.78 13.68 -15.91
C PHE A 263 1.56 13.20 -16.67
N GLN A 264 0.98 14.05 -17.52
CA GLN A 264 -0.12 13.65 -18.38
C GLN A 264 0.30 12.49 -19.29
N ALA A 265 1.42 12.64 -20.01
CA ALA A 265 1.92 11.61 -20.91
C ALA A 265 2.22 10.28 -20.21
N ALA A 266 2.80 10.32 -19.00
CA ALA A 266 3.06 9.12 -18.21
C ALA A 266 1.76 8.45 -17.72
N SER A 267 0.78 9.25 -17.28
CA SER A 267 -0.52 8.74 -16.82
C SER A 267 -1.36 8.11 -17.94
N GLU A 268 -1.18 8.57 -19.18
CA GLU A 268 -1.84 8.03 -20.37
C GLU A 268 -0.99 6.95 -21.08
N GLY A 269 0.19 6.64 -20.52
CA GLY A 269 1.23 5.82 -21.14
C GLY A 269 1.66 4.67 -20.25
N ASP A 270 2.93 4.66 -19.86
CA ASP A 270 3.58 3.57 -19.13
C ASP A 270 3.08 3.38 -17.70
N LEU A 271 2.43 4.39 -17.13
CA LEU A 271 1.87 4.38 -15.78
C LEU A 271 0.34 4.41 -15.77
N ASP A 272 -0.33 4.07 -16.88
CA ASP A 272 -1.80 3.96 -16.92
C ASP A 272 -2.31 2.99 -15.83
N GLY A 273 -3.39 3.39 -15.16
CA GLY A 273 -3.95 2.70 -13.99
C GLY A 273 -3.13 2.80 -12.70
N ILE A 274 -1.91 3.35 -12.73
CA ILE A 274 -1.03 3.54 -11.56
C ILE A 274 -0.90 5.02 -11.18
N LEU A 275 -0.66 5.87 -12.16
CA LEU A 275 -0.54 7.32 -12.03
C LEU A 275 -1.76 7.99 -12.66
N GLY A 276 -2.36 8.94 -11.96
CA GLY A 276 -3.38 9.84 -12.47
C GLY A 276 -2.84 11.25 -12.66
N TYR A 277 -3.52 12.01 -13.52
CA TYR A 277 -3.29 13.43 -13.73
C TYR A 277 -4.65 14.15 -13.69
N GLU A 278 -4.82 15.09 -12.75
CA GLU A 278 -6.10 15.75 -12.49
C GLU A 278 -5.98 17.27 -12.68
N THR A 279 -6.84 17.82 -13.53
CA THR A 279 -6.86 19.24 -13.87
C THR A 279 -7.99 20.00 -13.19
N ARG A 280 -8.96 19.32 -12.58
CA ARG A 280 -10.09 19.91 -11.85
C ARG A 280 -9.69 20.24 -10.41
N PRO A 281 -10.35 21.23 -9.77
CA PRO A 281 -10.04 21.64 -8.40
C PRO A 281 -10.69 20.69 -7.38
N LEU A 282 -10.17 19.47 -7.28
CA LEU A 282 -10.68 18.43 -6.38
C LEU A 282 -10.05 18.49 -4.98
N VAL A 283 -10.67 17.81 -4.01
CA VAL A 283 -10.21 17.71 -2.62
C VAL A 283 -10.15 16.25 -2.16
N SER A 284 -9.68 16.02 -0.93
CA SER A 284 -9.33 14.69 -0.41
C SER A 284 -10.46 13.65 -0.57
N THR A 285 -11.72 14.02 -0.35
CA THR A 285 -12.87 13.11 -0.44
C THR A 285 -13.21 12.68 -1.86
N ASP A 286 -12.78 13.42 -2.88
CA ASP A 286 -13.05 13.08 -4.28
C ASP A 286 -12.23 11.87 -4.76
N TYR A 287 -11.21 11.48 -3.98
CA TYR A 287 -10.34 10.34 -4.24
C TYR A 287 -10.71 9.10 -3.41
N VAL A 288 -11.82 9.10 -2.67
CA VAL A 288 -12.31 7.88 -1.98
C VAL A 288 -12.48 6.78 -3.01
N ASN A 289 -11.89 5.60 -2.75
CA ASN A 289 -11.96 4.44 -3.64
C ASN A 289 -11.26 4.66 -5.01
N ASP A 290 -10.41 5.67 -5.16
CA ASP A 290 -9.54 5.75 -6.34
C ASP A 290 -8.47 4.66 -6.26
N SER A 291 -8.47 3.75 -7.23
CA SER A 291 -7.56 2.60 -7.21
C SER A 291 -6.15 2.91 -7.69
N ARG A 292 -5.85 4.14 -8.12
CA ARG A 292 -4.51 4.54 -8.55
C ARG A 292 -3.59 4.76 -7.35
N SER A 293 -2.29 4.60 -7.56
CA SER A 293 -1.29 4.77 -6.50
C SER A 293 -0.99 6.24 -6.21
N SER A 294 -1.14 7.10 -7.22
CA SER A 294 -0.76 8.51 -7.17
C SER A 294 -1.60 9.29 -8.17
N ILE A 295 -2.15 10.44 -7.80
CA ILE A 295 -2.88 11.33 -8.70
C ILE A 295 -2.31 12.74 -8.58
N VAL A 296 -1.67 13.24 -9.65
CA VAL A 296 -1.05 14.56 -9.69
C VAL A 296 -2.11 15.65 -9.75
N ASP A 297 -2.02 16.60 -8.82
CA ASP A 297 -2.83 17.81 -8.80
C ASP A 297 -2.19 18.86 -9.71
N ALA A 298 -2.66 18.95 -10.95
CA ALA A 298 -2.01 19.74 -12.00
C ALA A 298 -2.01 21.25 -11.72
N GLN A 299 -3.05 21.74 -11.05
CA GLN A 299 -3.19 23.17 -10.71
C GLN A 299 -2.18 23.59 -9.64
N SER A 300 -1.68 22.63 -8.86
CA SER A 300 -0.75 22.87 -7.76
C SER A 300 0.72 22.76 -8.17
N THR A 301 1.03 22.40 -9.42
CA THR A 301 2.41 22.33 -9.93
C THR A 301 3.04 23.70 -9.92
N MET A 302 4.21 23.82 -9.27
CA MET A 302 4.97 25.06 -9.21
C MET A 302 6.40 24.82 -9.69
N VAL A 303 6.96 25.80 -10.41
CA VAL A 303 8.39 25.86 -10.71
C VAL A 303 8.93 27.19 -10.22
N ILE A 304 9.88 27.14 -9.30
CA ILE A 304 10.52 28.31 -8.70
C ILE A 304 11.92 28.42 -9.27
N ASN A 305 12.24 29.60 -9.81
CA ASN A 305 13.56 29.93 -10.37
C ASN A 305 14.08 28.89 -11.38
N GLY A 306 13.17 28.34 -12.21
CA GLY A 306 13.47 27.42 -13.30
C GLY A 306 13.76 25.97 -12.89
N THR A 307 14.29 25.70 -11.68
CA THR A 307 14.79 24.35 -11.33
C THR A 307 14.21 23.75 -10.06
N GLN A 308 13.48 24.51 -9.24
CA GLN A 308 12.82 23.98 -8.06
C GLN A 308 11.36 23.65 -8.39
N VAL A 309 11.08 22.36 -8.58
CA VAL A 309 9.76 21.82 -8.92
C VAL A 309 9.04 21.38 -7.66
N LYS A 310 7.79 21.83 -7.48
CA LYS A 310 6.89 21.37 -6.42
C LYS A 310 5.64 20.75 -7.03
N ILE A 311 5.29 19.56 -6.56
CA ILE A 311 4.17 18.75 -7.04
C ILE A 311 3.35 18.27 -5.85
N TYR A 312 2.02 18.31 -5.98
CA TYR A 312 1.12 17.59 -5.11
C TYR A 312 0.60 16.32 -5.76
N ALA A 313 0.59 15.23 -5.00
CA ALA A 313 0.06 13.94 -5.43
C ALA A 313 -0.87 13.35 -4.37
N TRP A 314 -2.14 13.18 -4.73
CA TRP A 314 -3.16 12.53 -3.91
C TRP A 314 -3.02 11.00 -3.96
N TYR A 315 -3.45 10.33 -2.90
CA TYR A 315 -3.55 8.87 -2.86
C TYR A 315 -4.51 8.43 -1.75
N ASP A 316 -5.48 7.58 -2.10
CA ASP A 316 -6.21 6.80 -1.10
C ASP A 316 -5.22 5.80 -0.50
N ASN A 317 -4.75 6.11 0.71
CA ASN A 317 -3.71 5.32 1.38
C ASN A 317 -4.19 3.93 1.82
N GLU A 318 -5.48 3.64 1.72
CA GLU A 318 -6.06 2.34 2.02
C GLU A 318 -6.40 1.60 0.73
N TRP A 319 -7.27 2.17 -0.12
CA TRP A 319 -7.78 1.49 -1.30
C TRP A 319 -6.75 1.37 -2.42
N GLY A 320 -6.10 2.48 -2.81
CA GLY A 320 -5.05 2.45 -3.83
C GLY A 320 -3.92 1.51 -3.43
N TYR A 321 -3.53 1.51 -2.15
CA TYR A 321 -2.54 0.58 -1.62
C TYR A 321 -3.00 -0.89 -1.61
N ALA A 322 -4.24 -1.16 -1.19
CA ALA A 322 -4.81 -2.51 -1.21
C ALA A 322 -4.88 -3.08 -2.63
N CYS A 323 -5.24 -2.24 -3.62
CA CYS A 323 -5.20 -2.61 -5.04
C CYS A 323 -3.77 -2.99 -5.47
N ARG A 324 -2.74 -2.23 -5.07
CA ARG A 324 -1.34 -2.57 -5.37
C ARG A 324 -0.88 -3.87 -4.71
N LEU A 325 -1.30 -4.11 -3.49
CA LEU A 325 -1.03 -5.39 -2.81
C LEU A 325 -1.65 -6.56 -3.56
N ALA A 326 -2.90 -6.41 -4.01
CA ALA A 326 -3.61 -7.42 -4.77
C ALA A 326 -3.05 -7.61 -6.19
N ASP A 327 -2.59 -6.54 -6.85
CA ASP A 327 -1.87 -6.61 -8.13
C ASP A 327 -0.58 -7.43 -7.99
N ILE A 328 0.18 -7.20 -6.92
CA ILE A 328 1.39 -8.00 -6.62
C ILE A 328 1.02 -9.45 -6.30
N ALA A 329 -0.06 -9.69 -5.53
CA ALA A 329 -0.51 -11.04 -5.25
C ALA A 329 -0.93 -11.79 -6.52
N ARG A 330 -1.63 -11.13 -7.46
CA ARG A 330 -1.95 -11.66 -8.80
C ARG A 330 -0.70 -11.95 -9.62
N MET A 331 0.27 -11.03 -9.63
CA MET A 331 1.54 -11.22 -10.34
C MET A 331 2.31 -12.43 -9.80
N VAL A 332 2.40 -12.57 -8.47
CA VAL A 332 3.06 -13.72 -7.82
C VAL A 332 2.27 -15.00 -8.04
N ALA A 333 0.95 -14.99 -7.91
CA ALA A 333 0.13 -16.19 -8.10
C ALA A 333 0.15 -16.69 -9.56
N GLY A 334 0.23 -15.79 -10.53
CA GLY A 334 0.27 -16.11 -11.96
C GLY A 334 1.59 -16.71 -12.43
N SER A 335 2.66 -16.61 -11.63
CA SER A 335 3.98 -17.19 -11.93
C SER A 335 4.24 -18.53 -11.23
N MET A 336 3.28 -19.02 -10.44
CA MET A 336 3.36 -20.24 -9.63
C MET A 336 2.81 -21.50 -10.30
#